data_AF-A0A5J4KXA3-F1
#
_entry.id   AF-A0A5J4KXA3-F1
#
_cell.length_a   1.000
_cell.length_b   1.000
_cell.length_c   1.000
_cell.angle_alpha   90.00
_cell.angle_beta   90.00
_cell.angle_gamma   90.00
#
_symmetry.space_group_name_H-M   'P 1'
#
loop_
_entity.id
_entity.type
_entity.pdbx_description
1 polymer ?
#
loop_
_entity_poly.entity_id
_entity_poly.type
_entity_poly.pdbx_seq_one_letter_code
_entity_poly.pdbx_strand_id
1 'polypeptide(L)'
;MNRQEIHIKEIKELAKKFTPEQIEGCISQQMHEGTNVCDISGTTEQVINDLSKARFVRDLMDKRMSMTDAVRELAKRIRLVQMAFKEEKE
;
A
#
# COMPACT_ATOMS: atom_id res chain seq x y z
N MET A 1 19.18 8.74 2.49
CA MET A 1 17.78 8.54 2.93
C MET A 1 16.99 8.04 1.73
N ASN A 2 16.49 6.80 1.75
CA ASN A 2 15.60 6.31 0.69
C ASN A 2 14.26 7.03 0.81
N ARG A 3 14.03 8.00 -0.08
CA ARG A 3 12.73 8.62 -0.25
C ARG A 3 11.84 7.52 -0.84
N GLN A 4 10.93 6.95 -0.04
CA GLN A 4 9.97 5.99 -0.56
C GLN A 4 9.18 6.67 -1.67
N GLU A 5 9.38 6.21 -2.91
CA GLU A 5 8.56 6.62 -4.03
C GLU A 5 7.20 5.96 -3.85
N ILE A 6 6.16 6.76 -3.64
CA ILE A 6 4.81 6.24 -3.47
C ILE A 6 4.20 6.16 -4.86
N HIS A 7 4.01 4.95 -5.37
CA HIS A 7 3.31 4.69 -6.63
C HIS A 7 1.80 4.87 -6.44
N ILE A 8 1.35 6.09 -6.16
CA ILE A 8 -0.06 6.41 -5.86
C ILE A 8 -1.00 5.94 -6.97
N LYS A 9 -0.57 6.02 -8.23
CA LYS A 9 -1.34 5.52 -9.36
C LYS A 9 -1.61 4.02 -9.21
N GLU A 10 -0.58 3.24 -8.90
CA GLU A 10 -0.64 1.79 -8.77
C GLU A 10 -1.46 1.36 -7.56
N ILE A 11 -1.25 2.01 -6.41
CA ILE A 11 -2.05 1.82 -5.19
C ILE A 11 -3.54 2.03 -5.48
N LYS A 12 -3.89 3.09 -6.23
CA LYS A 12 -5.28 3.37 -6.61
C LYS A 12 -5.87 2.31 -7.52
N GLU A 13 -5.10 1.81 -8.49
CA GLU A 13 -5.59 0.78 -9.41
C GLU A 13 -5.78 -0.57 -8.70
N LEU A 14 -4.83 -0.97 -7.85
CA LEU A 14 -4.94 -2.17 -7.02
C LEU A 14 -6.18 -2.10 -6.11
N ALA A 15 -6.38 -0.99 -5.39
CA ALA A 15 -7.52 -0.80 -4.49
C ALA A 15 -8.88 -0.73 -5.22
N LYS A 16 -8.92 -0.38 -6.51
CA LYS A 16 -10.17 -0.48 -7.30
C LYS A 16 -10.45 -1.89 -7.77
N LYS A 17 -9.39 -2.59 -8.21
CA LYS A 17 -9.50 -3.86 -8.93
C LYS A 17 -9.74 -5.05 -8.00
N PHE A 18 -9.20 -5.00 -6.78
CA PHE A 18 -9.19 -6.13 -5.87
C PHE A 18 -9.93 -5.84 -4.56
N THR A 19 -10.54 -6.88 -4.00
CA THR A 19 -11.10 -6.90 -2.64
C THR A 19 -9.98 -6.96 -1.59
N PRO A 20 -10.25 -6.60 -0.31
CA PRO A 20 -9.27 -6.75 0.76
C PRO A 20 -8.66 -8.16 0.83
N GLU A 21 -9.50 -9.19 0.70
CA GLU A 21 -9.10 -10.60 0.79
C GLU A 21 -8.21 -11.00 -0.39
N GLN A 22 -8.51 -10.52 -1.60
CA GLN A 22 -7.67 -10.76 -2.78
C GLN A 22 -6.30 -10.09 -2.63
N ILE A 23 -6.25 -8.87 -2.10
CA ILE A 23 -4.97 -8.17 -1.88
C ILE A 23 -4.13 -8.92 -0.84
N GLU A 24 -4.75 -9.42 0.24
CA GLU A 24 -4.07 -10.25 1.25
C GLU A 24 -3.52 -11.56 0.65
N GLY A 25 -4.29 -12.18 -0.24
CA GLY A 25 -3.84 -13.35 -1.01
C GLY A 25 -2.59 -13.04 -1.84
N CYS A 26 -2.55 -11.88 -2.52
CA CYS A 26 -1.39 -11.46 -3.28
C CYS A 26 -0.16 -11.16 -2.41
N ILE A 27 -0.34 -10.60 -1.22
CA ILE A 27 0.75 -10.40 -0.25
C ILE A 27 1.33 -11.75 0.15
N SER A 28 0.46 -12.70 0.50
CA SER A 28 0.86 -14.06 0.90
C SER A 28 1.60 -14.79 -0.22
N GLN A 29 1.10 -14.73 -1.46
CA GLN A 29 1.77 -15.31 -2.63
C GLN A 29 3.13 -14.67 -2.86
N GLN A 30 3.24 -13.33 -2.83
CA GLN A 30 4.52 -12.65 -3.02
C GLN A 30 5.55 -13.05 -1.95
N MET A 31 5.12 -13.23 -0.70
CA MET A 31 5.98 -13.64 0.40
C MET A 31 6.50 -15.08 0.26
N HIS A 32 5.67 -16.01 -0.21
CA HIS A 32 6.01 -17.44 -0.25
C HIS A 32 6.56 -17.91 -1.59
N GLU A 33 6.05 -17.36 -2.69
CA GLU A 33 6.33 -17.81 -4.06
C GLU A 33 7.18 -16.80 -4.83
N GLY A 34 7.34 -15.58 -4.32
CA GLY A 34 8.05 -14.49 -5.00
C GLY A 34 7.32 -13.91 -6.21
N THR A 35 6.11 -14.38 -6.49
CA THR A 35 5.21 -13.88 -7.54
C THR A 35 3.79 -13.77 -7.00
N ASN A 36 2.91 -13.00 -7.66
CA ASN A 36 1.54 -12.80 -7.22
C ASN A 36 0.59 -12.57 -8.41
N VAL A 37 -0.70 -12.88 -8.21
CA VAL A 37 -1.73 -12.72 -9.27
C VAL A 37 -2.27 -11.29 -9.40
N CYS A 38 -1.83 -10.34 -8.57
CA CYS A 38 -2.28 -8.95 -8.62
C CYS A 38 -1.61 -8.11 -9.71
N ASP A 39 -0.73 -8.72 -10.52
CA ASP A 39 -0.09 -8.09 -11.70
C ASP A 39 0.75 -6.85 -11.33
N ILE A 40 1.45 -6.95 -10.20
CA ILE A 40 2.46 -5.98 -9.74
C ILE A 40 3.83 -6.67 -9.66
N SER A 41 4.85 -5.98 -10.15
CA SER A 41 6.23 -6.48 -10.26
C SER A 41 7.22 -5.56 -9.55
N GLY A 42 8.27 -6.13 -8.97
CA GLY A 42 9.30 -5.40 -8.25
C GLY A 42 10.07 -6.33 -7.32
N THR A 43 10.87 -5.78 -6.40
CA THR A 43 11.37 -6.61 -5.30
C THR A 43 10.22 -7.06 -4.40
N THR A 44 10.36 -8.21 -3.73
CA THR A 44 9.35 -8.70 -2.78
C THR A 44 8.95 -7.64 -1.76
N GLU A 45 9.92 -6.87 -1.24
CA GLU A 45 9.65 -5.78 -0.30
C GLU A 45 8.84 -4.64 -0.93
N GLN A 46 9.18 -4.20 -2.15
CA GLN A 46 8.43 -3.16 -2.87
C GLN A 46 6.99 -3.59 -3.13
N VAL A 47 6.81 -4.82 -3.64
CA VAL A 47 5.49 -5.38 -3.96
C VAL A 47 4.62 -5.49 -2.71
N ILE A 48 5.14 -6.07 -1.63
CA ILE A 48 4.40 -6.19 -0.35
C ILE A 48 4.03 -4.81 0.19
N ASN A 49 4.96 -3.85 0.12
CA ASN A 49 4.71 -2.48 0.55
C ASN A 49 3.55 -1.84 -0.23
N ASP A 50 3.51 -1.99 -1.54
CA ASP A 50 2.48 -1.37 -2.38
C ASP A 50 1.12 -2.08 -2.26
N LEU A 51 1.11 -3.42 -2.18
CA LEU A 51 -0.09 -4.19 -1.86
C LEU A 51 -0.66 -3.83 -0.48
N SER A 52 0.19 -3.66 0.53
CA SER A 52 -0.24 -3.25 1.88
C SER A 52 -0.89 -1.86 1.90
N LYS A 53 -0.33 -0.92 1.13
CA LYS A 53 -0.91 0.41 0.94
C LYS A 53 -2.25 0.35 0.19
N ALA A 54 -2.35 -0.50 -0.84
CA ALA A 54 -3.58 -0.71 -1.60
C ALA A 54 -4.69 -1.32 -0.72
N ARG A 55 -4.36 -2.33 0.10
CA ARG A 55 -5.28 -2.94 1.07
C ARG A 55 -5.83 -1.90 2.02
N PHE A 56 -4.96 -1.06 2.60
CA PHE A 56 -5.39 0.01 3.49
C PHE A 56 -6.38 0.98 2.82
N VAL A 57 -6.11 1.38 1.57
CA VAL A 57 -7.02 2.25 0.80
C VAL A 57 -8.36 1.55 0.53
N ARG A 58 -8.32 0.27 0.14
CA ARG A 58 -9.52 -0.55 -0.09
C ARG A 58 -10.39 -0.68 1.16
N ASP A 59 -9.78 -0.95 2.32
CA ASP A 59 -10.47 -1.04 3.62
C ASP A 59 -11.22 0.26 3.97
N LEU A 60 -10.64 1.43 3.65
CA LEU A 60 -11.30 2.71 3.85
C LEU A 60 -12.46 2.91 2.86
N MET A 61 -12.29 2.48 1.61
CA MET A 61 -13.37 2.53 0.62
C MET A 61 -14.56 1.65 1.00
N ASP A 62 -14.32 0.47 1.59
CA ASP A 62 -15.40 -0.38 2.12
C ASP A 62 -16.19 0.29 3.26
N LYS A 63 -15.55 1.20 3.99
CA LYS A 63 -16.18 2.09 4.98
C LYS A 63 -16.83 3.33 4.36
N ARG A 64 -17.16 3.28 3.06
CA ARG A 64 -17.81 4.36 2.28
C ARG A 64 -16.96 5.62 2.10
N MET A 65 -15.64 5.56 2.32
CA MET A 65 -14.75 6.67 2.03
C MET A 65 -14.51 6.79 0.52
N SER A 66 -14.41 8.02 0.01
CA SER A 66 -14.03 8.23 -1.39
C SER A 66 -12.59 7.77 -1.63
N MET A 67 -12.27 7.34 -2.85
CA MET A 67 -10.89 6.97 -3.23
C MET A 67 -9.90 8.10 -2.94
N THR A 68 -10.28 9.34 -3.22
CA THR A 68 -9.41 10.52 -3.00
C THR A 68 -9.14 10.74 -1.52
N ASP A 69 -10.16 10.61 -0.67
CA ASP A 69 -10.00 10.79 0.78
C ASP A 69 -9.23 9.63 1.41
N ALA A 70 -9.44 8.40 0.94
CA ALA A 70 -8.69 7.23 1.41
C ALA A 70 -7.19 7.34 1.10
N VAL A 71 -6.84 7.80 -0.10
CA VAL A 71 -5.42 8.07 -0.47
C VAL A 71 -4.85 9.24 0.33
N ARG A 72 -5.65 10.28 0.62
CA ARG A 72 -5.22 11.40 1.47
C ARG A 72 -4.91 10.93 2.89
N GLU A 73 -5.74 10.04 3.44
CA GLU A 73 -5.51 9.44 4.76
C GLU A 73 -4.26 8.55 4.78
N LEU A 74 -4.03 7.77 3.71
CA LEU A 74 -2.77 7.04 3.55
C LEU A 74 -1.56 8.00 3.58
N ALA A 75 -1.59 9.08 2.81
CA ALA A 75 -0.52 10.07 2.77
C ALA A 75 -0.31 10.80 4.10
N LYS A 76 -1.36 11.00 4.89
CA LYS A 76 -1.28 11.54 6.25
C LYS A 76 -0.53 10.58 7.16
N ARG A 77 -0.87 9.29 7.14
CA ARG A 77 -0.22 8.25 7.96
C ARG A 77 1.25 8.07 7.61
N ILE A 78 1.59 8.05 6.32
CA ILE A 78 2.99 7.96 5.88
C ILE A 78 3.82 9.14 6.43
N ARG A 79 3.28 10.36 6.39
CA ARG A 79 3.96 11.54 6.96
C ARG A 79 4.19 11.41 8.46
N LEU A 80 3.20 10.92 9.21
CA LEU A 80 3.35 10.70 10.65
C LEU A 80 4.47 9.71 10.96
N VAL A 81 4.52 8.59 10.24
CA VAL A 81 5.57 7.58 10.37
C VAL A 81 6.94 8.17 10.02
N GLN A 82 7.04 8.94 8.94
CA GLN A 82 8.30 9.58 8.53
C GLN A 82 8.79 10.64 9.54
N MET A 83 7.88 11.34 10.21
CA MET A 83 8.22 12.32 11.25
C MET A 83 8.74 11.63 12.52
N ALA A 84 8.10 10.55 12.97
CA ALA A 84 8.55 9.79 14.14
C ALA A 84 10.00 9.28 13.97
N PHE A 85 10.34 8.77 12.79
CA PHE A 85 11.72 8.35 12.48
C PHE A 85 12.74 9.49 12.35
N LYS A 86 12.29 10.74 12.28
CA LYS A 86 13.16 11.92 12.23
C LYS A 86 13.53 12.40 13.65
N GLU A 87 12.59 12.33 14.59
CA GLU A 87 12.80 12.76 15.99
C GLU A 87 13.73 11.81 16.77
N GLU A 88 13.80 10.52 16.42
CA GLU A 88 14.73 9.55 17.05
C GLU A 88 16.21 9.74 16.64
N LYS A 89 16.51 10.66 15.73
CA LYS A 89 17.86 10.90 15.20
C LYS A 89 18.46 12.25 15.63
N GLU A 90 17.74 13.02 16.43
CA GLU A 90 18.20 14.24 17.10
C GLU A 90 18.51 13.96 18.58
#